data_AF-A0A3B0TX19-F1
#
_entry.id   AF-A0A3B0TX19-F1
#
_cell.length_a   1.000
_cell.length_b   1.000
_cell.length_c   1.000
_cell.angle_alpha   90.00
_cell.angle_beta   90.00
_cell.angle_gamma   90.00
#
_symmetry.space_group_name_H-M   'P 1'
#
loop_
_entity.id
_entity.type
_entity.pdbx_description
1 polymer ?
#
loop_
_entity_poly.entity_id
_entity_poly.type
_entity_poly.pdbx_seq_one_letter_code
_entity_poly.pdbx_strand_id
1 'polypeptide(L)' 'MNHYETVFILNPVLSDTQIKETVQKFEDYLVSKGAEMISKEDWGLKKLAYTIQNKKSGFYHLF' A
#
# COMPACT_ATOMS: atom_id res chain seq x y z
N MET A 1 4.64 -17.69 -16.15
CA MET A 1 4.07 -17.14 -14.91
C MET A 1 4.25 -15.64 -14.99
N ASN A 2 3.21 -14.86 -14.71
CA ASN A 2 3.30 -13.40 -14.80
C ASN A 2 3.60 -12.86 -13.42
N HIS A 3 4.63 -12.02 -13.33
CA HIS A 3 4.95 -11.27 -12.12
C HIS A 3 4.33 -9.90 -12.24
N TYR A 4 3.68 -9.44 -11.18
CA TYR A 4 3.06 -8.13 -11.09
C TYR A 4 3.66 -7.38 -9.92
N GLU A 5 3.82 -6.08 -10.10
CA GLU A 5 4.18 -5.15 -9.03
C GLU A 5 2.99 -4.20 -8.84
N THR A 6 2.48 -4.14 -7.62
CA THR A 6 1.38 -3.27 -7.24
C THR A 6 1.85 -2.27 -6.21
N VAL A 7 1.85 -1.00 -6.59
CA VAL A 7 2.07 0.12 -5.66
C VAL A 7 0.74 0.77 -5.34
N PHE A 8 0.43 0.95 -4.06
CA PHE A 8 -0.67 1.81 -3.66
C PHE A 8 -0.25 2.83 -2.62
N ILE A 9 -1.03 3.90 -2.57
CA ILE A 9 -0.80 5.06 -1.70
C ILE A 9 -2.00 5.19 -0.76
N LEU A 10 -1.74 5.09 0.55
CA LEU A 10 -2.74 5.31 1.58
C LEU A 10 -2.74 6.77 2.04
N ASN A 11 -3.91 7.21 2.49
CA ASN A 11 -4.11 8.57 3.01
C ASN A 11 -3.24 8.79 4.27
N PRO A 12 -2.46 9.88 4.34
CA PRO A 12 -1.55 10.14 5.46
C PRO A 12 -2.25 10.45 6.79
N VAL A 13 -3.59 10.58 6.82
CA VAL A 13 -4.36 10.87 8.03
C VAL A 13 -4.72 9.59 8.81
N LEU A 14 -4.52 8.42 8.22
CA LEU A 14 -4.78 7.14 8.89
C LEU A 14 -3.78 6.92 10.04
N SER A 15 -4.24 6.28 11.12
CA SER A 15 -3.35 5.84 12.18
C SER A 15 -2.52 4.62 11.75
N ASP A 16 -1.40 4.38 12.42
CA ASP A 16 -0.54 3.21 12.16
C ASP A 16 -1.31 1.88 12.26
N THR A 17 -2.28 1.80 13.17
CA THR A 17 -3.17 0.64 13.31
C THR A 17 -4.06 0.46 12.07
N GLN A 18 -4.69 1.53 11.59
CA GLN A 18 -5.55 1.48 10.41
C GLN A 18 -4.76 1.15 9.14
N ILE A 19 -3.52 1.65 9.04
CA ILE A 19 -2.62 1.33 7.93
C ILE A 19 -2.34 -0.18 7.91
N LYS A 20 -1.87 -0.74 9.03
CA LYS A 20 -1.58 -2.18 9.14
C LYS A 20 -2.80 -3.04 8.84
N GLU A 21 -3.98 -2.69 9.35
CA GLU A 21 -5.22 -3.40 9.05
C GLU A 21 -5.59 -3.35 7.57
N THR A 22 -5.40 -2.21 6.92
CA THR A 22 -5.72 -2.04 5.49
C THR A 22 -4.75 -2.84 4.61
N VAL A 23 -3.46 -2.82 4.95
CA VAL A 23 -2.42 -3.60 4.29
C VAL A 23 -2.71 -5.10 4.42
N GLN A 24 -3.04 -5.57 5.63
CA GLN A 24 -3.40 -6.97 5.86
C GLN A 24 -4.63 -7.39 5.06
N LYS A 25 -5.70 -6.58 5.06
CA LYS A 25 -6.90 -6.85 4.27
C LYS A 25 -6.60 -6.96 2.78
N PHE A 26 -5.66 -6.15 2.28
CA PHE A 26 -5.25 -6.21 0.88
C PHE A 26 -4.43 -7.47 0.58
N GLU A 27 -3.48 -7.84 1.45
CA GLU A 27 -2.72 -9.09 1.37
C GLU A 27 -3.65 -10.31 1.37
N ASP A 28 -4.60 -10.36 2.31
CA ASP A 28 -5.58 -11.44 2.40
C ASP A 28 -6.46 -11.51 1.14
N TYR A 29 -6.85 -10.36 0.58
CA TYR A 29 -7.60 -10.31 -0.67
C TYR A 29 -6.81 -10.91 -1.84
N LEU A 30 -5.54 -10.55 -2.00
CA LEU A 30 -4.67 -11.09 -3.05
C LEU A 30 -4.49 -12.61 -2.91
N VAL A 31 -4.19 -13.09 -1.70
CA VAL A 31 -4.02 -14.52 -1.42
C VAL A 31 -5.32 -15.29 -1.67
N SER A 32 -6.48 -14.72 -1.31
CA SER A 32 -7.80 -15.33 -1.57
C SER A 32 -8.11 -15.52 -3.06
N LYS A 33 -7.46 -14.74 -3.93
CA LYS A 33 -7.58 -14.83 -5.40
C LYS A 33 -6.54 -15.75 -6.02
N GLY A 34 -5.70 -16.40 -5.22
CA GLY A 34 -4.66 -17.31 -5.69
C GLY A 34 -3.36 -16.62 -6.11
N ALA A 35 -3.14 -15.36 -5.68
CA ALA A 35 -1.85 -14.70 -5.86
C ALA A 35 -0.84 -15.19 -4.81
N GLU A 36 0.41 -15.39 -5.24
CA GLU A 36 1.53 -15.71 -4.37
C GLU A 36 2.37 -14.44 -4.14
N MET A 37 2.57 -14.09 -2.88
CA MET A 37 3.33 -12.89 -2.50
C MET A 37 4.83 -13.20 -2.54
N ILE A 38 5.55 -12.59 -3.48
CA ILE A 38 7.00 -12.81 -3.65
C ILE A 38 7.81 -11.80 -2.83
N SER A 39 7.36 -10.53 -2.82
CA SER A 39 8.00 -9.46 -2.06
C SER A 39 6.93 -8.55 -1.46
N LYS A 40 7.27 -7.93 -0.33
CA LYS A 40 6.49 -6.83 0.23
C LYS A 40 7.44 -5.80 0.80
N GLU A 41 7.23 -4.55 0.42
CA GLU A 41 8.00 -3.43 0.92
C GLU A 41 7.09 -2.35 1.49
N ASP A 42 7.44 -1.90 2.70
CA ASP A 42 6.85 -0.75 3.33
C ASP A 42 7.79 0.45 3.14
N TRP A 43 7.37 1.40 2.32
CA TRP A 43 8.12 2.63 2.04
C TRP A 43 7.74 3.76 3.00
N GLY A 44 6.74 3.55 3.85
CA GLY A 44 6.27 4.52 4.84
C GLY A 44 5.76 5.82 4.22
N LEU A 45 5.78 6.88 5.04
CA LEU A 45 5.31 8.20 4.64
C LEU A 45 6.32 8.87 3.71
N LYS A 46 5.91 9.14 2.48
CA LYS A 46 6.68 9.95 1.52
C LYS A 46 5.93 11.22 1.16
N LYS A 47 6.68 12.29 0.86
CA LYS A 47 6.15 13.54 0.33
C LYS A 47 5.90 13.39 -1.16
N LEU A 48 4.69 13.71 -1.60
CA LEU A 48 4.30 13.65 -3.01
C LEU A 48 4.93 14.82 -3.77
N ALA A 49 5.29 14.59 -5.03
CA ALA A 49 5.80 15.66 -5.90
C ALA A 49 4.76 16.75 -6.16
N TYR A 50 3.48 16.39 -6.13
CA TYR A 50 2.34 17.29 -6.26
C TYR A 50 1.20 16.85 -5.34
N THR A 51 0.28 17.77 -5.07
CA THR A 51 -0.84 17.53 -4.15
C THR A 51 -1.89 16.63 -4.82
N ILE A 52 -2.27 15.54 -4.16
CA ILE A 52 -3.38 14.66 -4.57
C ILE A 52 -4.49 14.82 -3.53
N GLN A 53 -5.71 15.20 -3.95
CA GLN A 53 -6.86 15.40 -3.05
C GLN A 53 -6.53 16.29 -1.81
N ASN A 54 -5.82 17.40 -2.03
CA ASN A 54 -5.35 18.31 -0.96
C ASN A 54 -4.38 17.69 0.06
N LYS A 55 -3.78 16.52 -0.25
CA LYS A 55 -2.72 15.88 0.55
C LYS A 55 -1.36 16.02 -0.12
N LYS A 56 -0.34 16.38 0.66
CA LYS A 56 1.05 16.57 0.20
C LYS A 56 1.97 15.37 0.52
N SER A 57 1.43 14.37 1.22
CA SER A 57 2.14 13.16 1.63
C SER A 57 1.20 11.97 1.50
N GLY A 58 1.77 10.77 1.46
CA GLY A 58 1.03 9.51 1.44
C GLY A 58 1.92 8.37 1.93
N PHE A 59 1.29 7.32 2.44
CA PHE A 59 2.00 6.09 2.82
C PHE A 59 2.09 5.17 1.62
N TYR A 60 3.29 4.72 1.29
CA TYR A 60 3.54 3.87 0.14
C TYR A 60 3.74 2.42 0.56
N HIS A 61 3.01 1.51 -0.09
CA HIS A 61 3.24 0.08 0.00
C HIS A 61 3.42 -0.50 -1.40
N LEU A 62 4.41 -1.39 -1.51
CA LEU A 62 4.70 -2.16 -2.71
C LEU A 62 4.49 -3.65 -2.40
N PHE A 63 3.82 -4.32 -3.33
CA PHE A 63 3.47 -5.73 -3.31
C PHE A 63 3.80 -6.40 -4.64
#